data_AF-A0A2W4P5N2-F1
#
_entry.id   AF-A0A2W4P5N2-F1
#
_cell.length_a   1.000
_cell.length_b   1.000
_cell.length_c   1.000
_cell.angle_alpha   90.00
_cell.angle_beta   90.00
_cell.angle_gamma   90.00
#
_symmetry.space_group_name_H-M   'P 1'
#
loop_
_entity.id
_entity.type
_entity.pdbx_description
1 polymer ?
#
loop_
_entity_poly.entity_id
_entity_poly.type
_entity_poly.pdbx_seq_one_letter_code
_entity_poly.pdbx_strand_id
1 'polypeptide(L)'
;MATLTTTTRYLLPPGLHELHKQVLEWESTLGLWKEELGFFSRLIPKYRQELRTRTQMQELNHVRFLLDYYENELIPLLETRLSAQKAHLRTLMEPRLLQDESTARNTQALLADQFSAFEKEFACFRDELFALLEKAVSRHKGQGRMHMQMQ
;
A
#
# COMPACT_ATOMS: atom_id res chain seq x y z
N MET A 1 -15.06 25.48 -40.67
CA MET A 1 -14.06 24.45 -41.02
C MET A 1 -13.59 23.80 -39.73
N ALA A 2 -13.94 22.53 -39.51
CA ALA A 2 -13.58 21.80 -38.30
C ALA A 2 -12.28 21.03 -38.54
N THR A 3 -11.23 21.37 -37.80
CA THR A 3 -9.97 20.62 -37.78
C THR A 3 -10.05 19.55 -36.70
N LEU A 4 -10.31 18.31 -37.12
CA LEU A 4 -10.14 17.10 -36.32
C LEU A 4 -8.63 16.77 -36.26
N THR A 5 -7.95 17.19 -35.19
CA THR A 5 -6.60 16.70 -34.89
C THR A 5 -6.70 15.51 -33.94
N THR A 6 -7.07 14.35 -34.50
CA THR A 6 -6.93 13.06 -33.82
C THR A 6 -5.48 12.60 -33.98
N THR A 7 -4.58 13.12 -33.15
CA THR A 7 -3.24 12.54 -33.01
C THR A 7 -3.33 11.40 -31.99
N THR A 8 -3.82 10.24 -32.43
CA THR A 8 -3.63 8.98 -31.72
C THR A 8 -2.13 8.69 -31.76
N ARG A 9 -1.43 9.23 -30.77
CA ARG A 9 -0.02 8.96 -30.51
C ARG A 9 0.05 7.48 -30.14
N TYR A 10 0.41 6.63 -31.11
CA TYR A 10 0.79 5.25 -30.84
C TYR A 10 2.03 5.28 -29.95
N LEU A 11 1.83 5.39 -28.65
CA LEU A 11 2.88 5.19 -27.66
C LEU A 11 3.26 3.73 -27.80
N LEU A 12 4.45 3.49 -28.37
CA LEU A 12 5.05 2.17 -28.39
C LEU A 12 5.00 1.61 -26.97
N PRO A 13 4.55 0.36 -26.79
CA PRO A 13 4.50 -0.24 -25.48
C PRO A 13 5.92 -0.25 -24.87
N PRO A 14 6.04 -0.02 -23.54
CA PRO A 14 7.35 0.11 -22.89
C PRO A 14 8.24 -1.09 -23.17
N GLY A 15 9.55 -0.86 -23.33
CA GLY A 15 10.52 -1.93 -23.51
C GLY A 15 10.61 -2.85 -22.28
N LEU A 16 11.18 -4.04 -22.45
CA LEU A 16 11.40 -4.98 -21.35
C LEU A 16 12.22 -4.36 -20.20
N HIS A 17 13.12 -3.42 -20.52
CA HIS A 17 13.93 -2.73 -19.53
C HIS A 17 13.10 -1.79 -18.64
N GLU A 18 12.15 -1.06 -19.23
CA GLU A 18 11.20 -0.20 -18.52
C GLU A 18 10.26 -1.03 -17.65
N LEU A 19 9.78 -2.18 -18.14
CA LEU A 19 8.98 -3.11 -17.33
C LEU A 19 9.77 -3.62 -16.12
N HIS A 20 11.05 -3.99 -16.32
CA HIS A 20 11.91 -4.41 -15.23
C HIS A 20 12.15 -3.29 -14.22
N LYS A 21 12.38 -2.05 -14.69
CA LYS A 21 12.52 -0.88 -13.82
C LYS A 21 11.27 -0.67 -12.96
N GLN A 22 10.08 -0.76 -13.55
CA GLN A 22 8.81 -0.63 -12.82
C GLN A 22 8.65 -1.71 -11.74
N VAL A 23 9.07 -2.95 -12.00
CA VAL A 23 9.07 -4.02 -10.99
C VAL A 23 9.99 -3.69 -9.82
N LEU A 24 11.16 -3.09 -10.06
CA LEU A 24 12.08 -2.66 -8.99
C LEU A 24 11.52 -1.49 -8.17
N GLU A 25 10.81 -0.56 -8.83
CA GLU A 25 10.11 0.53 -8.14
C GLU A 25 9.04 -0.05 -7.21
N TRP A 26 8.23 -1.00 -7.68
CA TRP A 26 7.23 -1.68 -6.85
C TRP A 26 7.83 -2.50 -5.71
N GLU A 27 8.97 -3.15 -5.92
CA GLU A 27 9.71 -3.86 -4.86
C GLU A 27 10.15 -2.89 -3.76
N SER A 28 10.61 -1.70 -4.15
CA SER A 28 10.99 -0.64 -3.20
C SER A 28 9.76 -0.13 -2.44
N THR A 29 8.64 0.09 -3.14
CA THR A 29 7.38 0.53 -2.54
C THR A 29 6.81 -0.49 -1.55
N LEU A 30 6.85 -1.79 -1.87
CA LEU A 30 6.48 -2.84 -0.91
C LEU A 30 7.33 -2.78 0.35
N GLY A 31 8.65 -2.57 0.20
CA GLY A 31 9.56 -2.40 1.32
C GLY A 31 9.14 -1.27 2.25
N LEU A 32 8.80 -0.11 1.68
CA LEU A 32 8.29 1.04 2.44
C LEU A 32 6.97 0.71 3.16
N TRP A 33 6.01 0.09 2.49
CA TRP A 33 4.73 -0.29 3.11
C TRP A 33 4.91 -1.29 4.25
N LYS A 34 5.85 -2.23 4.12
CA LYS A 34 6.19 -3.18 5.18
C LYS A 34 6.80 -2.49 6.40
N GLU A 35 7.67 -1.51 6.19
CA GLU A 35 8.20 -0.69 7.29
C GLU A 35 7.12 0.16 7.96
N GLU A 36 6.21 0.75 7.17
CA GLU A 36 5.06 1.52 7.68
C GLU A 36 4.11 0.63 8.50
N LEU A 37 3.75 -0.55 8.00
CA LEU A 37 2.94 -1.54 8.73
C LEU A 37 3.62 -1.93 10.05
N GLY A 38 4.91 -2.25 10.02
CA GLY A 38 5.67 -2.58 11.22
C GLY A 38 5.73 -1.39 12.21
N PHE A 39 5.75 -0.16 11.73
CA PHE A 39 5.61 1.03 12.57
C PHE A 39 4.23 1.09 13.24
N PHE A 40 3.15 0.89 12.49
CA PHE A 40 1.78 0.88 13.03
C PHE A 40 1.54 -0.25 14.03
N SER A 41 2.09 -1.44 13.77
CA SER A 41 2.05 -2.59 14.67
C SER A 41 2.68 -2.27 16.04
N ARG A 42 3.77 -1.49 16.05
CA ARG A 42 4.40 -0.99 17.29
C ARG A 42 3.68 0.20 17.92
N LEU A 43 2.89 0.94 17.14
CA LEU A 43 2.18 2.14 17.58
C LEU A 43 0.87 1.80 18.30
N ILE A 44 0.07 0.90 17.73
CA ILE A 44 -1.25 0.48 18.21
C ILE A 44 -1.25 0.07 19.71
N PRO A 45 -0.30 -0.75 20.20
CA PRO A 45 -0.26 -1.15 21.61
C PRO A 45 -0.09 0.02 22.57
N LYS A 46 0.60 1.09 22.17
CA LYS A 46 0.85 2.27 23.02
C LYS A 46 -0.45 3.04 23.30
N TYR A 47 -1.30 3.17 22.29
CA TYR A 47 -2.57 3.88 22.41
C TYR A 47 -3.71 3.04 22.98
N ARG A 48 -3.54 1.71 23.08
CA ARG A 48 -4.54 0.82 23.69
C ARG A 48 -4.94 1.26 25.10
N GLN A 49 -4.00 1.80 25.87
CA GLN A 49 -4.25 2.25 27.24
C GLN A 49 -5.08 3.56 27.30
N GLU A 50 -5.09 4.34 26.22
CA GLU A 50 -5.80 5.61 26.13
C GLU A 50 -7.25 5.45 25.67
N LEU A 51 -7.58 4.32 25.03
CA LEU A 51 -8.92 4.00 24.54
C LEU A 51 -9.78 3.44 25.68
N ARG A 52 -10.81 4.19 26.08
CA ARG A 52 -11.70 3.83 27.19
C ARG A 52 -13.11 3.42 26.76
N THR A 53 -13.53 3.77 25.54
CA THR A 53 -14.89 3.44 25.08
C THR A 53 -14.91 2.12 24.32
N ARG A 54 -16.04 1.40 24.43
CA ARG A 54 -16.25 0.14 23.70
C ARG A 54 -16.12 0.31 22.19
N THR A 55 -16.65 1.41 21.64
CA THR A 55 -16.57 1.73 20.21
C THR A 55 -15.11 1.91 19.76
N GLN A 56 -14.29 2.62 20.53
CA GLN A 56 -12.88 2.80 20.23
C GLN A 56 -12.10 1.48 20.26
N MET A 57 -12.42 0.58 21.19
CA MET A 57 -11.81 -0.74 21.24
C MET A 57 -12.21 -1.60 20.03
N GLN A 58 -13.45 -1.46 19.55
CA GLN A 58 -13.90 -2.14 18.33
C GLN A 58 -13.18 -1.60 17.08
N GLU A 59 -13.08 -0.28 16.94
CA GLU A 59 -12.31 0.38 15.87
C GLU A 59 -10.84 -0.07 15.90
N LEU A 60 -10.20 -0.10 17.07
CA LEU A 60 -8.83 -0.56 17.21
C LEU A 60 -8.65 -2.04 16.83
N ASN A 61 -9.60 -2.90 17.22
CA ASN A 61 -9.57 -4.31 16.85
C ASN A 61 -9.74 -4.50 15.35
N HIS A 62 -10.59 -3.70 14.70
CA HIS A 62 -10.75 -3.71 13.25
C HIS A 62 -9.45 -3.30 12.54
N VAL A 63 -8.85 -2.18 12.96
CA VAL A 63 -7.55 -1.71 12.44
C VAL A 63 -6.46 -2.77 12.65
N ARG A 64 -6.42 -3.44 13.80
CA ARG A 64 -5.46 -4.52 14.05
C ARG A 64 -5.68 -5.71 13.12
N PHE A 65 -6.93 -6.09 12.87
CA PHE A 65 -7.25 -7.16 11.93
C PHE A 65 -6.79 -6.83 10.51
N LEU A 66 -7.02 -5.58 10.06
CA LEU A 66 -6.54 -5.13 8.76
C LEU A 66 -5.01 -5.12 8.69
N LEU A 67 -4.34 -4.69 9.76
CA LEU A 67 -2.89 -4.73 9.84
C LEU A 67 -2.34 -6.16 9.76
N ASP A 68 -2.94 -7.10 10.51
CA ASP A 68 -2.57 -8.51 10.46
C ASP A 68 -2.79 -9.10 9.05
N TYR A 69 -3.90 -8.74 8.39
CA TYR A 69 -4.20 -9.14 7.02
C TYR A 69 -3.16 -8.62 6.02
N TYR A 70 -2.80 -7.34 6.10
CA TYR A 70 -1.81 -6.75 5.21
C TYR A 70 -0.41 -7.35 5.41
N GLU A 71 0.03 -7.50 6.67
CA GLU A 71 1.35 -8.04 6.99
C GLU A 71 1.51 -9.51 6.60
N ASN A 72 0.49 -10.33 6.86
CA ASN A 72 0.62 -11.79 6.75
C ASN A 72 0.07 -12.37 5.44
N GLU A 73 -0.83 -11.68 4.74
CA GLU A 73 -1.44 -12.20 3.52
C GLU A 73 -1.06 -11.35 2.30
N LEU A 74 -1.36 -10.06 2.33
CA LEU A 74 -1.31 -9.25 1.11
C LEU A 74 0.11 -8.88 0.68
N ILE A 75 0.96 -8.43 1.62
CA ILE A 75 2.36 -8.11 1.31
C ILE A 75 3.13 -9.35 0.82
N PRO A 76 3.09 -10.52 1.50
CA PRO A 76 3.77 -11.72 1.01
C PRO A 76 3.26 -12.20 -0.36
N LEU A 77 1.95 -12.04 -0.63
CA LEU A 77 1.38 -12.36 -1.93
C LEU A 77 1.95 -11.47 -3.04
N LEU A 78 2.01 -10.15 -2.82
CA LEU A 78 2.58 -9.20 -3.77
C LEU A 78 4.08 -9.41 -3.97
N GLU A 79 4.84 -9.68 -2.89
CA GLU A 79 6.27 -10.03 -2.95
C GLU A 79 6.50 -11.26 -3.84
N THR A 80 5.69 -12.31 -3.65
CA THR A 80 5.78 -13.55 -4.44
C THR A 80 5.50 -13.29 -5.92
N ARG A 81 4.46 -12.51 -6.23
CA ARG A 81 4.10 -12.18 -7.62
C ARG A 81 5.13 -11.29 -8.30
N LEU A 82 5.69 -10.30 -7.60
CA LEU A 82 6.79 -9.47 -8.11
C LEU A 82 8.03 -10.31 -8.40
N SER A 83 8.41 -11.21 -7.47
CA SER A 83 9.57 -12.09 -7.65
C SER A 83 9.41 -12.99 -8.88
N ALA A 84 8.21 -13.57 -9.07
CA ALA A 84 7.89 -14.37 -10.25
C ALA A 84 7.97 -13.54 -11.55
N GLN A 85 7.41 -12.33 -11.56
CA GLN A 85 7.47 -11.44 -12.72
C GLN A 85 8.89 -10.99 -13.03
N LYS A 86 9.71 -10.68 -12.02
CA LYS A 86 11.12 -10.33 -12.17
C LYS A 86 11.93 -11.48 -12.77
N ALA A 87 11.69 -12.71 -12.30
CA ALA A 87 12.30 -13.90 -12.88
C ALA A 87 11.89 -14.09 -14.33
N HIS A 88 10.60 -13.93 -14.64
CA HIS A 88 10.08 -14.01 -16.01
C HIS A 88 10.72 -12.95 -16.93
N LEU A 89 10.78 -11.68 -16.52
CA LEU A 89 11.43 -10.62 -17.29
C LEU A 89 12.91 -10.92 -17.52
N ARG A 90 13.63 -11.46 -16.53
CA ARG A 90 15.03 -11.87 -16.71
C ARG A 90 15.18 -12.93 -17.80
N THR A 91 14.29 -13.94 -17.83
CA THR A 91 14.32 -14.96 -18.89
C THR A 91 14.01 -14.39 -20.27
N LEU A 92 13.23 -13.31 -20.33
CA LEU A 92 12.89 -12.60 -21.58
C LEU A 92 14.01 -11.67 -22.06
N MET A 93 14.91 -11.25 -21.18
CA MET A 93 16.06 -10.41 -21.51
C MET A 93 17.27 -11.21 -21.99
N GLU A 94 17.25 -12.54 -21.87
CA GLU A 94 18.30 -13.41 -22.43
C GLU A 94 18.19 -13.49 -23.95
N PRO A 95 19.32 -13.49 -24.71
CA PRO A 95 19.29 -13.55 -26.15
C PRO A 95 18.76 -14.91 -26.63
N ARG A 96 17.46 -14.98 -26.93
CA ARG A 96 16.78 -16.14 -27.51
C ARG A 96 15.93 -15.67 -28.69
N LEU A 97 15.90 -16.47 -29.75
CA LEU A 97 15.07 -16.19 -30.92
C LEU A 97 13.59 -16.42 -30.56
N LEU A 98 12.80 -15.35 -30.64
CA LEU A 98 11.33 -15.32 -30.50
C LEU A 98 10.82 -15.77 -29.13
N GLN A 99 10.74 -14.82 -28.19
CA GLN A 99 10.00 -15.01 -26.94
C GLN A 99 8.69 -14.22 -26.97
N ASP A 100 7.64 -14.85 -26.46
CA ASP A 100 6.33 -14.21 -26.32
C ASP A 100 6.33 -13.26 -25.11
N GLU A 101 6.39 -11.96 -25.38
CA GLU A 101 6.30 -10.92 -24.36
C GLU A 101 4.87 -10.67 -23.85
N SER A 102 3.85 -11.19 -24.55
CA SER A 102 2.45 -10.85 -24.25
C SER A 102 2.04 -11.28 -22.85
N THR A 103 2.49 -12.46 -22.43
CA THR A 103 2.25 -12.99 -21.09
C THR A 103 2.87 -12.09 -20.01
N ALA A 104 4.13 -11.68 -20.18
CA ALA A 104 4.80 -10.79 -19.22
C ALA A 104 4.11 -9.42 -19.15
N ARG A 105 3.64 -8.87 -20.27
CA ARG A 105 2.93 -7.60 -20.32
C ARG A 105 1.56 -7.67 -19.64
N ASN A 106 0.83 -8.77 -19.83
CA ASN A 106 -0.46 -9.00 -19.16
C ASN A 106 -0.28 -9.15 -17.64
N THR A 107 0.73 -9.89 -17.20
CA THR A 107 1.07 -10.00 -15.78
C THR A 107 1.47 -8.66 -15.18
N GLN A 108 2.23 -7.84 -15.94
CA GLN A 108 2.58 -6.49 -15.51
C GLN A 108 1.34 -5.61 -15.31
N ALA A 109 0.39 -5.64 -16.24
CA ALA A 109 -0.84 -4.85 -16.13
C ALA A 109 -1.66 -5.25 -14.90
N LEU A 110 -1.82 -6.56 -14.67
CA LEU A 110 -2.48 -7.08 -13.47
C LEU A 110 -1.79 -6.65 -12.17
N LEU A 111 -0.45 -6.66 -12.15
CA LEU A 111 0.31 -6.15 -11.02
C LEU A 111 0.11 -4.66 -10.82
N ALA A 112 0.13 -3.86 -11.88
CA ALA A 112 -0.11 -2.42 -11.79
C ALA A 112 -1.47 -2.11 -11.16
N ASP A 113 -2.51 -2.82 -11.58
CA ASP A 113 -3.85 -2.68 -11.03
C ASP A 113 -3.90 -3.07 -9.54
N GLN A 114 -3.21 -4.16 -9.16
CA GLN A 114 -3.13 -4.60 -7.77
C GLN A 114 -2.40 -3.61 -6.87
N PHE A 115 -1.27 -3.06 -7.34
CA PHE A 115 -0.53 -2.03 -6.62
C PHE A 115 -1.35 -0.75 -6.45
N SER A 116 -2.05 -0.32 -7.51
CA SER A 116 -2.93 0.86 -7.47
C SER A 116 -4.13 0.66 -6.53
N ALA A 117 -4.73 -0.54 -6.52
CA ALA A 117 -5.80 -0.87 -5.60
C ALA A 117 -5.30 -0.87 -4.15
N PHE A 118 -4.18 -1.55 -3.89
CA PHE A 118 -3.61 -1.61 -2.56
C PHE A 118 -3.17 -0.24 -2.04
N GLU A 119 -2.55 0.60 -2.88
CA GLU A 119 -2.16 1.96 -2.49
C GLU A 119 -3.35 2.78 -1.99
N LYS A 120 -4.50 2.69 -2.68
CA LYS A 120 -5.73 3.36 -2.27
C LYS A 120 -6.28 2.81 -0.96
N GLU A 121 -6.36 1.49 -0.84
CA GLU A 121 -6.83 0.83 0.38
C GLU A 121 -5.93 1.17 1.58
N PHE A 122 -4.62 1.14 1.36
CA PHE A 122 -3.62 1.45 2.38
C PHE A 122 -3.66 2.92 2.81
N ALA A 123 -3.92 3.85 1.87
CA ALA A 123 -4.16 5.25 2.20
C ALA A 123 -5.40 5.42 3.09
N CYS A 124 -6.52 4.77 2.74
CA CYS A 124 -7.73 4.78 3.59
C CYS A 124 -7.46 4.21 4.98
N PHE A 125 -6.76 3.07 5.05
CA PHE A 125 -6.36 2.44 6.33
C PHE A 125 -5.53 3.40 7.20
N ARG A 126 -4.57 4.11 6.60
CA ARG A 126 -3.76 5.11 7.32
C ARG A 126 -4.61 6.23 7.88
N ASP A 127 -5.52 6.78 7.07
CA ASP A 127 -6.41 7.87 7.49
C ASP A 127 -7.32 7.42 8.64
N GLU A 128 -7.86 6.19 8.58
CA GLU A 128 -8.65 5.59 9.67
C GLU A 128 -7.84 5.43 10.96
N LEU A 129 -6.61 4.92 10.85
CA LEU A 129 -5.71 4.77 11.99
C LEU A 129 -5.40 6.14 12.61
N PHE A 130 -5.02 7.13 11.82
CA PHE A 130 -4.70 8.47 12.34
C PHE A 130 -5.91 9.14 12.97
N ALA A 131 -7.11 9.03 12.36
CA ALA A 131 -8.33 9.55 12.95
C ALA A 131 -8.66 8.90 14.30
N LEU A 132 -8.39 7.60 14.46
CA LEU A 132 -8.55 6.90 15.74
C LEU A 132 -7.53 7.41 16.79
N LEU A 133 -6.29 7.61 16.38
CA LEU A 133 -5.23 8.13 17.26
C LEU A 133 -5.49 9.58 17.70
N GLU A 134 -5.95 10.45 16.80
CA GLU A 134 -6.31 11.83 17.13
C GLU A 134 -7.45 11.91 18.15
N LYS A 135 -8.44 11.01 18.06
CA LYS A 135 -9.52 10.90 19.05
C LYS A 135 -9.00 10.47 20.42
N ALA A 136 -7.96 9.65 20.47
CA ALA A 136 -7.32 9.25 21.74
C ALA A 136 -6.57 10.43 22.37
N VAL A 137 -5.73 11.12 21.59
CA VAL A 137 -4.88 12.22 22.05
C VAL A 137 -5.68 13.48 22.43
N SER A 138 -6.70 13.84 21.66
CA SER A 138 -7.50 15.06 21.91
C SER A 138 -8.24 15.02 23.25
N ARG A 139 -8.57 13.82 23.76
CA ARG A 139 -9.18 13.66 25.08
C ARG A 139 -8.18 13.83 26.23
N HIS A 140 -6.91 13.48 26.02
CA HIS A 140 -5.85 13.67 27.02
C HIS A 140 -5.63 15.15 27.37
N LYS A 141 -5.78 16.06 26.38
CA LYS A 141 -5.69 17.52 26.61
C LYS A 141 -6.91 18.11 27.36
N GLY A 142 -8.07 17.46 27.31
CA GLY A 142 -9.28 17.91 28.01
C GLY A 142 -9.31 17.57 29.50
N GLN A 143 -8.70 16.46 29.90
CA GLN A 143 -8.68 16.01 31.30
C GLN A 143 -7.69 16.77 32.19
N GLY A 144 -6.66 17.40 31.62
CA GLY A 144 -5.69 18.23 32.37
C GLY A 144 -6.22 19.60 32.84
N ARG A 145 -7.39 20.05 32.35
CA ARG A 145 -7.95 21.37 32.70
C ARG A 145 -8.98 21.36 33.83
N MET A 146 -9.47 20.19 34.27
CA MET A 146 -10.50 20.11 35.31
C MET A 146 -9.95 19.90 36.73
N HIS A 147 -8.63 19.82 36.91
CA HIS A 147 -8.02 19.61 38.24
C HIS A 147 -7.47 20.88 38.91
N MET A 148 -7.76 22.06 38.36
CA MET A 148 -7.36 23.36 38.92
C MET A 148 -8.58 24.28 39.05
N GLN A 149 -9.58 23.88 39.84
CA GLN A 149 -10.60 24.81 40.35
C GLN A 149 -11.43 24.12 41.43
N MET A 150 -10.81 23.84 42.59
CA MET A 150 -11.48 23.82 43.89
C MET A 150 -10.41 23.97 44.98
N GLN A 151 -10.07 25.22 45.28
CA GLN A 151 -9.64 25.68 46.60
C GLN A 151 -10.31 27.02 46.86
#